data_AF-A0A256BIX5-F1
#
_entry.id   AF-A0A256BIX5-F1
#
_cell.length_a   1.000
_cell.length_b   1.000
_cell.length_c   1.000
_cell.angle_alpha   90.00
_cell.angle_beta   90.00
_cell.angle_gamma   90.00
#
_symmetry.space_group_name_H-M   'P 1'
#
loop_
_entity.id
_entity.type
_entity.pdbx_description
1 polymer ?
#
loop_
_entity_poly.entity_id
_entity_poly.type
_entity_poly.pdbx_seq_one_letter_code
_entity_poly.pdbx_strand_id
1 'polypeptide(L)'
;VLGERTIVEKVTTVGGEETAREVISDEITTAPVNKVIQVGTKVREVVEETHTEEVAFDTIRVENPDMLVGEEVESQEGTPGVRTIVEEVTYENGEEVSRVEVSSEVTKDPVNRIIQVGTKVREEPVDPEEPVGPVDPEEPVDPEEPVDPEEPVDPEEPVDPEEPNNTDAANVTVEPKNQELPPTGVESTTITSILGALFLSIGSALVFKKKRK
;
A
#
# COMPACT_ATOMS: atom_id res chain seq x y z
N VAL A 1 -30.45 33.83 -60.97
CA VAL A 1 -31.04 34.25 -62.27
C VAL A 1 -30.07 35.22 -62.90
N LEU A 2 -29.71 35.03 -64.17
CA LEU A 2 -28.84 36.01 -64.84
C LEU A 2 -29.59 37.33 -65.03
N GLY A 3 -28.87 38.44 -64.97
CA GLY A 3 -29.44 39.75 -65.24
C GLY A 3 -29.56 40.01 -66.73
N GLU A 4 -30.35 41.01 -67.08
CA GLU A 4 -30.50 41.51 -68.44
C GLU A 4 -29.98 42.93 -68.51
N ARG A 5 -29.23 43.22 -69.58
CA ARG A 5 -28.70 44.54 -69.89
C ARG A 5 -29.16 44.92 -71.28
N THR A 6 -29.70 46.12 -71.40
CA THR A 6 -30.22 46.67 -72.64
C THR A 6 -29.32 47.81 -73.12
N ILE A 7 -28.81 47.66 -74.34
CA ILE A 7 -28.00 48.68 -75.00
C ILE A 7 -28.81 49.22 -76.18
N VAL A 8 -29.03 50.54 -76.21
CA VAL A 8 -29.72 51.22 -77.31
C VAL A 8 -28.68 51.99 -78.11
N GLU A 9 -28.62 51.73 -79.42
CA GLU A 9 -27.68 52.38 -80.33
C GLU A 9 -28.44 53.12 -81.43
N LYS A 10 -28.00 54.34 -81.75
CA LYS A 10 -28.42 55.07 -82.93
C LYS A 10 -27.52 54.69 -84.09
N VAL A 11 -28.09 54.12 -85.14
CA VAL A 11 -27.36 53.80 -86.37
C VAL A 11 -27.76 54.80 -87.45
N THR A 12 -26.76 55.45 -88.06
CA THR A 12 -26.95 56.39 -89.18
C THR A 12 -26.50 55.72 -90.46
N THR A 13 -27.38 55.68 -91.46
CA THR A 13 -27.10 55.07 -92.78
C THR A 13 -27.31 56.09 -93.90
N VAL A 14 -26.49 56.02 -94.94
CA VAL A 14 -26.63 56.82 -96.16
C VAL A 14 -26.62 55.86 -97.35
N GLY A 15 -27.70 55.85 -98.14
CA GLY A 15 -27.84 54.92 -99.27
C GLY A 15 -27.96 53.44 -98.88
N GLY A 16 -28.25 53.15 -97.61
CA GLY A 16 -28.35 51.79 -97.09
C GLY A 16 -27.07 51.25 -96.44
N GLU A 17 -25.96 51.99 -96.51
CA GLU A 17 -24.70 51.62 -95.83
C GLU A 17 -24.57 52.36 -94.49
N GLU A 18 -24.15 51.64 -93.44
CA GLU A 18 -23.92 52.20 -92.10
C GLU A 18 -22.68 53.11 -92.12
N THR A 19 -22.86 54.38 -91.77
CA THR A 19 -21.78 55.38 -91.76
C THR A 19 -21.37 55.79 -90.35
N ALA A 20 -22.26 55.61 -89.35
CA ALA A 20 -21.96 55.88 -87.94
C ALA A 20 -22.90 55.13 -87.00
N ARG A 21 -22.40 54.78 -85.82
CA ARG A 21 -23.14 54.15 -84.72
C ARG A 21 -22.75 54.80 -83.41
N GLU A 22 -23.74 55.18 -82.62
CA GLU A 22 -23.58 55.82 -81.32
C GLU A 22 -24.42 55.10 -80.27
N VAL A 23 -23.84 54.72 -79.14
CA VAL A 23 -24.58 54.16 -78.01
C VAL A 23 -25.32 55.30 -77.31
N ILE A 24 -26.66 55.25 -77.31
CA ILE A 24 -27.52 56.24 -76.66
C ILE A 24 -27.71 55.93 -75.17
N SER A 25 -27.82 54.65 -74.83
CA SER A 25 -27.96 54.20 -73.44
C SER A 25 -27.47 52.77 -73.27
N ASP A 26 -26.85 52.48 -72.12
CA ASP A 26 -26.51 51.14 -71.65
C ASP A 26 -27.03 51.02 -70.22
N GLU A 27 -28.12 50.28 -70.03
CA GLU A 27 -28.79 50.13 -68.74
C GLU A 27 -28.97 48.66 -68.39
N ILE A 28 -28.71 48.30 -67.13
CA ILE A 28 -29.08 47.01 -66.58
C ILE A 28 -30.58 47.04 -66.28
N THR A 29 -31.39 46.48 -67.17
CA THR A 29 -32.85 46.48 -67.09
C THR A 29 -33.39 45.39 -66.16
N THR A 30 -32.61 44.35 -65.88
CA THR A 30 -32.92 43.36 -64.84
C THR A 30 -31.65 43.00 -64.09
N ALA A 31 -31.60 43.29 -62.80
CA ALA A 31 -30.46 42.94 -61.98
C ALA A 31 -30.32 41.41 -61.88
N PRO A 32 -29.09 40.86 -61.94
CA PRO A 32 -28.87 39.45 -61.68
C PRO A 32 -29.24 39.13 -60.23
N VAL A 33 -29.90 37.99 -60.04
CA VAL A 33 -30.20 37.47 -58.70
C VAL A 33 -29.18 36.40 -58.36
N ASN A 34 -28.43 36.64 -57.29
CA ASN A 34 -27.47 35.68 -56.76
C ASN A 34 -28.15 34.35 -56.41
N LYS A 35 -27.51 33.25 -56.77
CA LYS A 35 -27.94 31.92 -56.33
C LYS A 35 -27.54 31.76 -54.86
N VAL A 36 -28.52 31.75 -53.97
CA VAL A 36 -28.29 31.43 -52.55
C VAL A 36 -28.16 29.92 -52.43
N ILE A 37 -26.99 29.45 -51.96
CA ILE A 37 -26.78 28.06 -51.58
C ILE A 37 -26.93 27.97 -50.07
N GLN A 38 -27.89 27.16 -49.61
CA GLN A 38 -27.97 26.80 -48.19
C GLN A 38 -27.01 25.64 -47.94
N VAL A 39 -26.08 25.86 -47.02
CA VAL A 39 -25.18 24.83 -46.51
C VAL A 39 -25.64 24.44 -45.10
N GLY A 40 -25.58 23.16 -44.77
CA GLY A 40 -25.88 22.69 -43.42
C GLY A 40 -24.74 23.08 -42.47
N THR A 41 -25.08 23.56 -41.27
CA THR A 41 -24.12 23.95 -40.23
C THR A 41 -23.93 22.86 -39.16
N LYS A 42 -24.46 21.66 -39.37
CA LYS A 42 -24.47 20.61 -38.36
C LYS A 42 -23.04 20.10 -38.14
N VAL A 43 -22.46 20.44 -37.00
CA VAL A 43 -21.16 19.94 -36.57
C VAL A 43 -21.40 18.67 -35.76
N ARG A 44 -20.75 17.57 -36.17
CA ARG A 44 -20.68 16.33 -35.39
C ARG A 44 -19.25 16.19 -34.88
N GLU A 45 -19.11 16.02 -33.59
CA GLU A 45 -17.85 15.81 -32.90
C GLU A 45 -17.92 14.49 -32.13
N VAL A 46 -16.81 13.76 -32.10
CA VAL A 46 -16.68 12.48 -31.40
C VAL A 46 -15.43 12.58 -30.54
N VAL A 47 -15.59 12.39 -29.23
CA VAL A 47 -14.53 12.54 -28.23
C VAL A 47 -14.47 11.28 -27.38
N GLU A 48 -13.26 10.84 -27.03
CA GLU A 48 -13.05 9.80 -26.03
C GLU A 48 -12.95 10.44 -24.64
N GLU A 49 -13.86 10.08 -23.74
CA GLU A 49 -13.77 10.42 -22.32
C GLU A 49 -13.26 9.20 -21.54
N THR A 50 -12.38 9.44 -20.57
CA THR A 50 -11.86 8.38 -19.69
C THR A 50 -12.21 8.69 -18.25
N HIS A 51 -12.77 7.71 -17.55
CA HIS A 51 -12.97 7.78 -16.11
C HIS A 51 -12.53 6.48 -15.43
N THR A 52 -12.43 6.53 -14.10
CA THR A 52 -11.98 5.40 -13.29
C THR A 52 -13.00 5.04 -12.23
N GLU A 53 -13.16 3.75 -12.00
CA GLU A 53 -13.96 3.19 -10.91
C GLU A 53 -13.09 2.28 -10.03
N GLU A 54 -13.43 2.18 -8.75
CA GLU A 54 -12.72 1.28 -7.82
C GLU A 54 -13.19 -0.17 -8.01
N VAL A 55 -12.25 -1.11 -7.93
CA VAL A 55 -12.54 -2.55 -7.91
C VAL A 55 -12.33 -3.06 -6.48
N ALA A 56 -13.39 -3.56 -5.86
CA ALA A 56 -13.32 -4.08 -4.50
C ALA A 56 -12.33 -5.25 -4.38
N PHE A 57 -11.69 -5.36 -3.21
CA PHE A 57 -10.84 -6.49 -2.86
C PHE A 57 -11.62 -7.49 -2.00
N ASP A 58 -11.16 -8.75 -1.99
CA ASP A 58 -11.72 -9.78 -1.14
C ASP A 58 -11.00 -9.85 0.21
N THR A 59 -11.71 -10.35 1.23
CA THR A 59 -11.10 -10.71 2.52
C THR A 59 -10.89 -12.21 2.59
N ILE A 60 -9.63 -12.63 2.69
CA ILE A 60 -9.24 -14.04 2.81
C ILE A 60 -8.89 -14.32 4.27
N ARG A 61 -9.51 -15.37 4.82
CA ARG A 61 -9.19 -15.90 6.15
C ARG A 61 -8.28 -17.11 6.00
N VAL A 62 -7.10 -17.07 6.62
CA VAL A 62 -6.11 -18.14 6.58
C VAL A 62 -5.93 -18.68 8.00
N GLU A 63 -6.13 -19.97 8.18
CA GLU A 63 -5.91 -20.62 9.47
C GLU A 63 -4.42 -20.62 9.84
N ASN A 64 -4.10 -20.25 11.07
CA ASN A 64 -2.74 -20.22 11.60
C ASN A 64 -2.65 -21.10 12.87
N PRO A 65 -1.97 -22.25 12.81
CA PRO A 65 -1.82 -23.18 13.94
C PRO A 65 -0.86 -22.69 15.04
N ASP A 66 -0.14 -21.59 14.82
CA ASP A 66 0.73 -20.98 15.82
C ASP A 66 0.00 -19.96 16.71
N MET A 67 -1.17 -19.47 16.26
CA MET A 67 -2.03 -18.52 16.97
C MET A 67 -3.14 -19.23 17.74
N LEU A 68 -3.48 -18.73 18.93
CA LEU A 68 -4.51 -19.35 19.76
C LEU A 68 -5.90 -19.21 19.12
N VAL A 69 -6.75 -20.22 19.34
CA VAL A 69 -8.16 -20.15 18.93
C VAL A 69 -8.81 -18.88 19.49
N GLY A 70 -9.46 -18.13 18.61
CA GLY A 70 -10.11 -16.86 18.92
C GLY A 70 -9.23 -15.62 18.69
N GLU A 71 -7.94 -15.79 18.40
CA GLU A 71 -7.07 -14.69 17.95
C GLU A 71 -7.23 -14.47 16.45
N GLU A 72 -7.34 -13.20 16.04
CA GLU A 72 -7.30 -12.78 14.64
C GLU A 72 -6.27 -11.67 14.46
N VAL A 73 -5.44 -11.78 13.44
CA VAL A 73 -4.44 -10.77 13.10
C VAL A 73 -4.50 -10.48 11.62
N GLU A 74 -4.59 -9.21 11.27
CA GLU A 74 -4.45 -8.76 9.88
C GLU A 74 -2.99 -8.85 9.47
N SER A 75 -2.70 -9.77 8.55
CA SER A 75 -1.35 -10.00 8.03
C SER A 75 -1.08 -9.21 6.75
N GLN A 76 -2.14 -8.81 6.03
CA GLN A 76 -2.06 -7.96 4.84
C GLN A 76 -3.32 -7.10 4.75
N GLU A 77 -3.12 -5.78 4.63
CA GLU A 77 -4.21 -4.84 4.37
C GLU A 77 -4.71 -4.98 2.92
N GLY A 78 -6.03 -4.91 2.75
CA GLY A 78 -6.64 -4.92 1.42
C GLY A 78 -6.61 -3.55 0.78
N THR A 79 -6.31 -3.48 -0.51
CA THR A 79 -6.37 -2.22 -1.28
C THR A 79 -7.23 -2.42 -2.53
N PRO A 80 -8.15 -1.49 -2.83
CA PRO A 80 -8.98 -1.60 -4.02
C PRO A 80 -8.12 -1.50 -5.28
N GLY A 81 -8.54 -2.23 -6.30
CA GLY A 81 -8.05 -2.10 -7.66
C GLY A 81 -8.66 -0.87 -8.34
N VAL A 82 -8.28 -0.67 -9.59
CA VAL A 82 -8.79 0.41 -10.43
C VAL A 82 -9.22 -0.19 -11.76
N ARG A 83 -10.45 0.14 -12.16
CA ARG A 83 -10.98 -0.08 -13.50
C ARG A 83 -10.97 1.23 -14.26
N THR A 84 -10.43 1.22 -15.46
CA THR A 84 -10.47 2.34 -16.39
C THR A 84 -11.53 2.06 -17.44
N ILE A 85 -12.42 3.02 -17.63
CA ILE A 85 -13.53 2.96 -18.58
C ILE A 85 -13.31 4.06 -19.61
N VAL A 86 -13.34 3.68 -20.89
CA VAL A 86 -13.26 4.61 -22.01
C VAL A 86 -14.61 4.66 -22.69
N GLU A 87 -15.16 5.85 -22.82
CA GLU A 87 -16.45 6.08 -23.46
C GLU A 87 -16.28 6.99 -24.68
N GLU A 88 -16.89 6.62 -25.79
CA GLU A 88 -17.01 7.49 -26.95
C GLU A 88 -18.27 8.34 -26.80
N VAL A 89 -18.08 9.66 -26.73
CA VAL A 89 -19.15 10.64 -26.60
C VAL A 89 -19.32 11.39 -27.92
N THR A 90 -20.50 11.28 -28.52
CA THR A 90 -20.86 12.01 -29.74
C THR A 90 -21.64 13.27 -29.37
N TYR A 91 -21.16 14.41 -29.88
CA TYR A 91 -21.83 15.70 -29.80
C TYR A 91 -22.37 16.13 -31.16
N GLU A 92 -23.57 16.69 -31.17
CA GLU A 92 -24.13 17.38 -32.33
C GLU A 92 -24.44 18.83 -31.95
N ASN A 93 -23.82 19.78 -32.65
CA ASN A 93 -23.90 21.21 -32.32
C ASN A 93 -23.52 21.55 -30.86
N GLY A 94 -22.61 20.76 -30.27
CA GLY A 94 -22.12 20.95 -28.90
C GLY A 94 -23.02 20.33 -27.81
N GLU A 95 -24.12 19.66 -28.17
CA GLU A 95 -24.96 18.92 -27.24
C GLU A 95 -24.62 17.42 -27.33
N GLU A 96 -24.44 16.75 -26.19
CA GLU A 96 -24.22 15.29 -26.13
C GLU A 96 -25.48 14.58 -26.64
N VAL A 97 -25.32 13.76 -27.68
CA VAL A 97 -26.43 12.99 -28.28
C VAL A 97 -26.26 11.49 -28.11
N SER A 98 -25.06 11.01 -27.79
CA SER A 98 -24.78 9.60 -27.56
C SER A 98 -23.53 9.43 -26.71
N ARG A 99 -23.54 8.43 -25.84
CA ARG A 99 -22.41 7.93 -25.05
C ARG A 99 -22.39 6.42 -25.14
N VAL A 100 -21.24 5.85 -25.49
CA VAL A 100 -21.07 4.41 -25.65
C VAL A 100 -19.78 4.00 -24.97
N GLU A 101 -19.86 3.02 -24.06
CA GLU A 101 -18.67 2.38 -23.50
C GLU A 101 -17.92 1.63 -24.60
N VAL A 102 -16.66 2.00 -24.82
CA VAL A 102 -15.77 1.37 -25.80
C VAL A 102 -14.91 0.30 -25.15
N SER A 103 -14.44 0.56 -23.93
CA SER A 103 -13.67 -0.41 -23.15
C SER A 103 -13.87 -0.24 -21.66
N SER A 104 -13.65 -1.35 -20.94
CA SER A 104 -13.70 -1.42 -19.49
C SER A 104 -12.65 -2.43 -19.04
N GLU A 105 -11.54 -1.93 -18.50
CA GLU A 105 -10.36 -2.74 -18.19
C GLU A 105 -9.92 -2.50 -16.75
N VAL A 106 -9.60 -3.59 -16.03
CA VAL A 106 -8.94 -3.47 -14.73
C VAL A 106 -7.48 -3.10 -14.99
N THR A 107 -7.12 -1.84 -14.72
CA THR A 107 -5.78 -1.30 -14.94
C THR A 107 -4.87 -1.45 -13.72
N LYS A 108 -5.47 -1.67 -12.54
CA LYS A 108 -4.76 -2.07 -11.33
C LYS A 108 -5.57 -3.15 -10.62
N ASP A 109 -4.98 -4.31 -10.40
CA ASP A 109 -5.65 -5.38 -9.66
C ASP A 109 -5.85 -5.00 -8.18
N PRO A 110 -6.98 -5.40 -7.57
CA PRO A 110 -7.17 -5.30 -6.14
C PRO A 110 -6.17 -6.20 -5.40
N VAL A 111 -5.73 -5.76 -4.23
CA VAL A 111 -4.94 -6.56 -3.30
C VAL A 111 -5.85 -7.01 -2.19
N ASN A 112 -5.99 -8.32 -2.02
CA ASN A 112 -6.87 -8.89 -1.01
C ASN A 112 -6.38 -8.59 0.41
N ARG A 113 -7.34 -8.44 1.32
CA ARG A 113 -7.07 -8.37 2.76
C ARG A 113 -6.87 -9.78 3.29
N ILE A 114 -5.84 -10.02 4.08
CA ILE A 114 -5.54 -11.34 4.65
C ILE A 114 -5.59 -11.29 6.18
N ILE A 115 -6.55 -12.02 6.75
CA ILE A 115 -6.71 -12.20 8.19
C ILE A 115 -6.24 -13.60 8.55
N GLN A 116 -5.26 -13.70 9.44
CA GLN A 116 -4.86 -14.96 10.06
C GLN A 116 -5.78 -15.25 11.25
N VAL A 117 -6.34 -16.46 11.28
CA VAL A 117 -7.25 -16.92 12.33
C VAL A 117 -6.57 -18.05 13.09
N GLY A 118 -6.42 -17.89 14.41
CA GLY A 118 -5.76 -18.88 15.23
C GLY A 118 -6.53 -20.19 15.37
N THR A 119 -5.81 -21.30 15.28
CA THR A 119 -6.37 -22.66 15.44
C THR A 119 -5.70 -23.46 16.56
N LYS A 120 -4.73 -22.87 17.27
CA LYS A 120 -4.04 -23.51 18.39
C LYS A 120 -4.92 -23.56 19.63
N VAL A 121 -5.24 -24.77 20.08
CA VAL A 121 -5.94 -24.95 21.36
C VAL A 121 -4.92 -24.79 22.49
N ARG A 122 -5.31 -24.06 23.54
CA ARG A 122 -4.50 -23.97 24.75
C ARG A 122 -4.58 -25.31 25.49
N GLU A 123 -3.45 -25.94 25.75
CA GLU A 123 -3.42 -27.10 26.63
C GLU A 123 -3.79 -26.65 28.05
N GLU A 124 -4.82 -27.29 28.61
CA GLU A 124 -5.13 -27.12 30.02
C GLU A 124 -4.02 -27.78 30.84
N PRO A 125 -3.59 -27.17 31.96
CA PRO A 125 -2.65 -27.81 32.85
C PRO A 125 -3.25 -29.14 33.31
N VAL A 126 -2.51 -30.23 33.12
CA VAL A 126 -2.86 -31.50 33.73
C VAL A 126 -2.78 -31.33 35.25
N ASP A 127 -3.84 -31.73 35.95
CA ASP A 127 -3.81 -31.77 37.41
C ASP A 127 -2.62 -32.64 37.84
N PRO A 128 -1.81 -32.19 38.82
CA PRO A 128 -0.76 -33.02 39.35
C PRO A 128 -1.37 -34.32 39.86
N GLU A 129 -0.77 -35.47 39.50
CA GLU A 129 -1.16 -36.75 40.08
C GLU A 129 -1.08 -36.61 41.61
N GLU A 130 -2.13 -37.05 42.32
CA GLU A 130 -2.13 -37.04 43.78
C GLU A 130 -0.87 -37.78 44.25
N PRO A 131 -0.14 -37.23 45.24
CA PRO A 131 1.05 -37.89 45.75
C PRO A 131 0.66 -39.30 46.18
N VAL A 132 1.34 -40.31 45.63
CA VAL A 132 1.24 -41.67 46.15
C VAL A 132 1.48 -41.57 47.65
N GLY A 133 0.50 -42.07 48.42
CA GLY A 133 0.57 -42.02 49.88
C GLY A 133 1.88 -42.60 50.39
N PRO A 134 2.31 -42.25 51.62
CA PRO A 134 3.51 -42.81 52.19
C PRO A 134 3.45 -44.33 52.08
N VAL A 135 4.49 -44.91 51.50
CA VAL A 135 4.67 -46.36 51.52
C VAL A 135 4.74 -46.73 53.00
N ASP A 136 3.86 -47.64 53.43
CA ASP A 136 3.82 -48.06 54.82
C ASP A 136 5.21 -48.58 55.19
N PRO A 137 5.85 -48.10 56.28
CA PRO A 137 7.15 -48.61 56.68
C PRO A 137 7.05 -50.12 56.84
N GLU A 138 8.01 -50.86 56.28
CA GLU A 138 8.16 -52.27 56.64
C GLU A 138 8.32 -52.36 58.16
N GLU A 139 7.66 -53.34 58.80
CA GLU A 139 7.81 -53.53 60.24
C GLU A 139 9.29 -53.63 60.61
N PRO A 140 9.71 -52.97 61.71
CA PRO A 140 11.11 -53.00 62.10
C PRO A 140 11.53 -54.45 62.30
N VAL A 141 12.62 -54.85 61.64
CA VAL A 141 13.29 -56.09 61.98
C VAL A 141 13.71 -56.04 63.44
N ASP A 142 13.34 -57.06 64.21
CA ASP A 142 13.74 -57.16 65.61
C ASP A 142 15.27 -57.06 65.70
N PRO A 143 15.82 -56.25 66.62
CA PRO A 143 17.25 -56.21 66.84
C PRO A 143 17.77 -57.61 67.18
N GLU A 144 18.84 -58.04 66.54
CA GLU A 144 19.58 -59.21 67.01
C GLU A 144 20.05 -58.96 68.46
N GLU A 145 20.01 -60.00 69.29
CA GLU A 145 20.45 -59.89 70.69
C GLU A 145 21.91 -59.37 70.75
N PRO A 146 22.23 -58.49 71.73
CA PRO A 146 23.57 -57.95 71.82
C PRO A 146 24.59 -59.08 72.02
N VAL A 147 25.61 -59.09 71.19
CA VAL A 147 26.81 -59.89 71.46
C VAL A 147 27.46 -59.37 72.74
N ASP A 148 27.77 -60.29 73.65
CA ASP A 148 28.41 -59.98 74.93
C ASP A 148 29.75 -59.27 74.66
N PRO A 149 30.07 -58.19 75.39
CA PRO A 149 31.36 -57.52 75.24
C PRO A 149 32.49 -58.50 75.54
N GLU A 150 33.52 -58.52 74.68
CA GLU A 150 34.78 -59.18 75.04
C GLU A 150 35.39 -58.51 76.28
N GLU A 151 36.02 -59.30 77.14
CA GLU A 151 36.64 -58.80 78.37
C GLU A 151 37.73 -57.75 78.05
N PRO A 152 37.88 -56.71 78.89
CA PRO A 152 38.83 -55.64 78.62
C PRO A 152 40.26 -56.19 78.61
N VAL A 153 40.99 -55.88 77.54
CA VAL A 153 42.45 -56.02 77.53
C VAL A 153 43.08 -55.02 78.50
N ASP A 154 44.03 -55.50 79.31
CA ASP A 154 44.76 -54.70 80.28
C ASP A 154 45.50 -53.54 79.59
N PRO A 155 45.50 -52.31 80.16
CA PRO A 155 46.23 -51.20 79.58
C PRO A 155 47.74 -51.46 79.58
N GLU A 156 48.40 -51.19 78.45
CA GLU A 156 49.86 -51.10 78.40
C GLU A 156 50.35 -49.90 79.23
N GLU A 157 51.50 -50.05 79.90
CA GLU A 157 52.11 -49.00 80.72
C GLU A 157 52.45 -47.74 79.89
N PRO A 158 52.34 -46.53 80.48
CA PRO A 158 52.58 -45.30 79.74
C PRO A 158 54.03 -45.16 79.32
N VAL A 159 54.25 -44.87 78.04
CA VAL A 159 55.53 -44.39 77.51
C VAL A 159 55.75 -42.92 77.92
N ASP A 160 56.96 -42.65 78.40
CA ASP A 160 57.43 -41.35 78.88
C ASP A 160 57.52 -40.30 77.73
N PRO A 161 57.15 -39.03 77.92
CA PRO A 161 57.11 -38.05 76.83
C PRO A 161 58.51 -37.60 76.38
N GLU A 162 58.75 -37.59 75.06
CA GLU A 162 59.91 -36.88 74.49
C GLU A 162 59.65 -35.37 74.38
N GLU A 163 60.66 -34.58 74.75
CA GLU A 163 60.67 -33.11 74.76
C GLU A 163 60.66 -32.48 73.34
N PRO A 164 60.13 -31.25 73.19
CA PRO A 164 59.88 -30.62 71.90
C PRO A 164 61.14 -29.96 71.33
N ASN A 165 61.43 -30.21 70.06
CA ASN A 165 62.45 -29.46 69.33
C ASN A 165 61.82 -28.36 68.49
N ASN A 166 62.11 -27.11 68.89
CA ASN A 166 61.83 -25.87 68.17
C ASN A 166 62.79 -25.70 66.98
N THR A 167 62.29 -25.28 65.81
CA THR A 167 63.04 -24.39 64.90
C THR A 167 62.11 -23.66 63.93
N ASP A 168 61.68 -22.50 64.38
CA ASP A 168 61.74 -21.15 63.77
C ASP A 168 61.64 -20.90 62.24
N ALA A 169 60.93 -19.79 61.97
CA ALA A 169 61.06 -18.82 60.88
C ALA A 169 60.74 -19.21 59.42
N ALA A 170 59.63 -18.70 58.88
CA ALA A 170 59.63 -17.34 58.30
C ALA A 170 58.28 -17.00 57.62
N ASN A 171 57.77 -15.84 58.05
CA ASN A 171 56.63 -15.07 57.58
C ASN A 171 56.84 -14.47 56.18
N VAL A 172 55.86 -14.56 55.27
CA VAL A 172 55.42 -13.43 54.40
C VAL A 172 53.91 -13.55 54.13
N THR A 173 53.27 -12.38 54.12
CA THR A 173 51.88 -12.05 54.34
C THR A 173 51.35 -11.30 53.09
N VAL A 174 50.08 -11.55 52.70
CA VAL A 174 49.08 -10.59 52.10
C VAL A 174 49.30 -10.21 50.61
N GLU A 175 48.32 -10.19 49.67
CA GLU A 175 46.83 -9.98 49.70
C GLU A 175 46.19 -10.27 48.30
N PRO A 176 44.88 -9.99 48.00
CA PRO A 176 44.02 -10.88 47.21
C PRO A 176 43.75 -10.37 45.77
N LYS A 177 43.29 -11.25 44.88
CA LYS A 177 42.76 -10.85 43.56
C LYS A 177 41.25 -11.02 43.52
N ASN A 178 40.56 -9.89 43.45
CA ASN A 178 39.13 -9.79 43.15
C ASN A 178 38.94 -9.48 41.66
N GLN A 179 37.94 -10.16 41.07
CA GLN A 179 37.14 -9.94 39.85
C GLN A 179 37.60 -8.97 38.73
N GLU A 180 37.43 -9.38 37.46
CA GLU A 180 36.49 -8.76 36.49
C GLU A 180 36.43 -9.56 35.15
N LEU A 181 35.22 -9.82 34.67
CA LEU A 181 34.91 -10.35 33.32
C LEU A 181 34.76 -9.17 32.33
N PRO A 182 35.00 -9.37 31.01
CA PRO A 182 35.02 -8.26 30.06
C PRO A 182 33.61 -7.69 29.78
N PRO A 183 33.50 -6.36 29.55
CA PRO A 183 32.28 -5.74 29.05
C PRO A 183 32.17 -5.94 27.53
N THR A 184 31.18 -6.69 27.06
CA THR A 184 30.82 -6.71 25.63
C THR A 184 29.67 -5.75 25.39
N GLY A 185 30.00 -4.55 24.89
CA GLY A 185 29.04 -3.69 24.21
C GLY A 185 29.07 -3.93 22.70
N VAL A 186 27.91 -3.82 22.06
CA VAL A 186 27.76 -3.33 20.68
C VAL A 186 26.42 -2.61 20.53
N GLU A 187 26.49 -1.28 20.67
CA GLU A 187 25.97 -0.25 19.76
C GLU A 187 24.58 -0.47 19.10
N SER A 188 23.55 0.15 19.70
CA SER A 188 22.27 0.45 19.04
C SER A 188 22.47 1.54 17.98
N THR A 189 22.57 1.15 16.71
CA THR A 189 22.51 2.10 15.59
C THR A 189 21.06 2.51 15.35
N THR A 190 20.68 3.63 15.93
CA THR A 190 19.40 4.31 15.68
C THR A 190 19.42 4.88 14.25
N ILE A 191 18.71 4.21 13.34
CA ILE A 191 18.49 4.69 11.97
C ILE A 191 17.58 5.91 12.00
N THR A 192 18.19 7.08 11.84
CA THR A 192 17.53 8.36 11.59
C THR A 192 16.83 8.35 10.23
N SER A 193 15.49 8.35 10.24
CA SER A 193 14.71 8.59 9.02
C SER A 193 14.71 10.08 8.69
N ILE A 194 15.45 10.44 7.63
CA ILE A 194 15.43 11.77 7.01
C ILE A 194 14.21 11.82 6.08
N LEU A 195 13.15 12.49 6.50
CA LEU A 195 12.01 12.84 5.65
C LEU A 195 12.28 14.21 5.01
N GLY A 196 12.76 14.19 3.78
CA GLY A 196 12.91 15.37 2.93
C GLY A 196 12.16 15.20 1.61
N ALA A 197 11.25 16.13 1.32
CA ALA A 197 10.77 16.60 -0.01
C ALA A 197 9.41 17.31 0.21
N LEU A 198 9.35 18.63 0.43
CA LEU A 198 9.40 19.70 -0.57
C LEU A 198 8.40 19.51 -1.73
N PHE A 199 7.14 19.88 -1.53
CA PHE A 199 6.23 20.18 -2.64
C PHE A 199 6.12 21.69 -2.84
N LEU A 200 6.68 22.15 -3.96
CA LEU A 200 6.46 23.45 -4.57
C LEU A 200 5.02 23.54 -5.08
N SER A 201 4.15 24.24 -4.36
CA SER A 201 2.85 24.67 -4.88
C SER A 201 3.04 25.94 -5.73
N ILE A 202 3.26 25.75 -7.03
CA ILE A 202 3.17 26.81 -8.05
C ILE A 202 1.91 26.57 -8.89
N GLY A 203 1.08 27.62 -8.98
CA GLY A 203 0.07 27.81 -10.02
C GLY A 203 -1.35 27.43 -9.61
N SER A 204 -2.39 28.18 -9.94
CA SER A 204 -2.48 29.50 -10.57
C SER A 204 -3.92 29.99 -10.37
N ALA A 205 -4.07 31.30 -10.23
CA ALA A 205 -5.35 31.98 -10.19
C ALA A 205 -6.14 31.77 -11.48
N LEU A 206 -7.41 31.37 -11.37
CA LEU A 206 -8.40 31.65 -12.39
C LEU A 206 -9.65 32.27 -11.75
N VAL A 207 -9.65 33.59 -11.87
CA VAL A 207 -10.76 34.50 -11.67
C VAL A 207 -11.90 34.10 -12.62
N PHE A 208 -13.08 33.77 -12.08
CA PHE A 208 -14.33 33.94 -12.83
C PHE A 208 -15.22 34.96 -12.12
N LYS A 209 -15.17 36.17 -12.66
CA LYS A 209 -16.08 37.28 -12.37
C LYS A 209 -17.14 37.31 -13.47
N LYS A 210 -18.38 37.65 -13.08
CA LYS A 210 -19.53 38.10 -13.91
C LYS A 210 -20.41 36.94 -14.44
N LYS A 211 -21.74 36.95 -14.30
CA LYS A 211 -22.68 38.07 -14.46
C LYS A 211 -23.90 38.01 -13.51
N ARG A 212 -24.29 39.22 -13.10
CA ARG A 212 -25.62 39.69 -12.72
C ARG A 212 -26.76 39.02 -13.50
N LYS A 213 -27.83 38.66 -12.79
CA LYS A 213 -29.22 39.02 -13.10
C LYS A 213 -29.85 39.54 -11.82
#